data_AF-A0A6A3QNR5-F1
#
_entry.id   AF-A0A6A3QNR5-F1
#
_cell.length_a   1.000
_cell.length_b   1.000
_cell.length_c   1.000
_cell.angle_alpha   90.00
_cell.angle_beta   90.00
_cell.angle_gamma   90.00
#
_symmetry.space_group_name_H-M   'P 1'
#
loop_
_entity.id
_entity.type
_entity.pdbx_description
1 polymer ?
#
loop_
_entity_poly.entity_id
_entity_poly.type
_entity_poly.pdbx_seq_one_letter_code
_entity_poly.pdbx_strand_id
1 'polypeptide(L)'
;MKLLSTAPIRRAASKGNLNMVKWFHRNYFAFCDRELLQLAVRSGHVYVTRWLSDHGYEINTPELVVAAAKTKNVTLVRWLIENGPTLDVSTAAILARKDNYVEAMWWVPEPERVQLVLEAMRNENRNLLWWLLMRTRFEEKISYIAISGAIDEAAASMREWLLDNIDDDEVCRWCFSRKRAISSGEATSEEHLPPAKRARGD
;
A
#
# COMPACT_ATOMS: atom_id res chain seq x y z
N MET A 1 -38.06 12.92 4.57
CA MET A 1 -38.67 12.83 3.21
C MET A 1 -37.94 11.77 2.41
N LYS A 2 -38.62 10.93 1.62
CA LYS A 2 -37.93 10.00 0.70
C LYS A 2 -37.80 10.67 -0.66
N LEU A 3 -36.59 10.79 -1.19
CA LEU A 3 -36.44 11.02 -2.63
C LEU A 3 -36.96 9.77 -3.35
N LEU A 4 -37.68 9.96 -4.45
CA LEU A 4 -38.08 8.86 -5.35
C LEU A 4 -36.87 8.25 -6.08
N SER A 5 -35.67 8.84 -5.94
CA SER A 5 -34.42 8.38 -6.56
C SER A 5 -33.20 8.85 -5.76
N THR A 6 -32.14 8.02 -5.70
CA THR A 6 -30.84 8.39 -5.12
C THR A 6 -29.98 9.26 -6.05
N ALA A 7 -30.44 9.54 -7.29
CA ALA A 7 -29.68 10.28 -8.29
C ALA A 7 -29.19 11.68 -7.84
N PRO A 8 -29.97 12.50 -7.12
CA PRO A 8 -29.49 13.80 -6.64
C PRO A 8 -28.31 13.66 -5.65
N ILE A 9 -28.38 12.68 -4.75
CA ILE A 9 -27.32 12.40 -3.77
C ILE A 9 -26.08 11.87 -4.49
N ARG A 10 -26.23 10.92 -5.42
CA ARG A 10 -25.15 10.42 -6.26
C ARG A 10 -24.45 11.54 -7.01
N ARG A 11 -25.21 12.46 -7.61
CA ARG A 11 -24.67 13.61 -8.34
C ARG A 11 -23.92 14.59 -7.44
N ALA A 12 -24.41 14.81 -6.21
CA ALA A 12 -23.70 15.64 -5.23
C ALA A 12 -22.37 14.99 -4.85
N ALA A 13 -22.37 13.67 -4.58
CA ALA A 13 -21.17 12.92 -4.22
C ALA A 13 -20.15 12.88 -5.37
N SER A 14 -20.59 12.57 -6.60
CA SER A 14 -19.72 12.48 -7.79
C SER A 14 -19.20 13.84 -8.27
N LYS A 15 -19.72 14.95 -7.74
CA LYS A 15 -19.21 16.31 -7.98
C LYS A 15 -18.39 16.85 -6.81
N GLY A 16 -18.24 16.08 -5.73
CA GLY A 16 -17.50 16.50 -4.55
C GLY A 16 -18.21 17.56 -3.71
N ASN A 17 -19.52 17.75 -3.91
CA ASN A 17 -20.29 18.77 -3.21
C ASN A 17 -20.68 18.29 -1.80
N LEU A 18 -19.70 18.32 -0.89
CA LEU A 18 -19.86 17.88 0.50
C LEU A 18 -21.01 18.63 1.21
N ASN A 19 -21.19 19.92 0.95
CA ASN A 19 -22.25 20.70 1.56
C ASN A 19 -23.63 20.18 1.19
N MET A 20 -23.83 19.83 -0.09
CA MET A 20 -25.08 19.24 -0.56
C MET A 20 -25.31 17.83 0.01
N VAL A 21 -24.25 17.01 0.09
CA VAL A 21 -24.32 15.69 0.74
C VAL A 21 -24.74 15.81 2.21
N LYS A 22 -24.10 16.72 2.97
CA LYS A 22 -24.46 17.02 4.36
C LYS A 22 -25.89 17.56 4.48
N TRP A 23 -26.33 18.39 3.53
CA TRP A 23 -27.70 18.91 3.51
C TRP A 23 -28.72 17.79 3.33
N PHE A 24 -28.50 16.86 2.39
CA PHE A 24 -29.39 15.70 2.22
C PHE A 24 -29.45 14.84 3.49
N HIS A 25 -28.30 14.61 4.12
CA HIS A 25 -28.24 13.84 5.37
C HIS A 25 -29.03 14.51 6.51
N ARG A 26 -28.82 15.83 6.73
CA ARG A 26 -29.51 16.61 7.77
C ARG A 26 -31.03 16.69 7.56
N ASN A 27 -31.50 16.57 6.32
CA ASN A 27 -32.93 16.58 5.99
C ASN A 27 -33.55 15.17 5.95
N TYR A 28 -32.87 14.18 6.56
CA TYR A 28 -33.35 12.80 6.69
C TYR A 28 -33.73 12.16 5.35
N PHE A 29 -33.01 12.50 4.28
CA PHE A 29 -33.12 11.78 3.02
C PHE A 29 -32.48 10.41 3.15
N ALA A 30 -33.08 9.41 2.53
CA ALA A 30 -32.60 8.04 2.64
C ALA A 30 -31.35 7.83 1.78
N PHE A 31 -30.25 7.47 2.43
CA PHE A 31 -28.97 7.11 1.82
C PHE A 31 -28.94 5.60 1.51
N CYS A 32 -29.85 5.13 0.65
CA CYS A 32 -30.02 3.70 0.36
C CYS A 32 -28.96 3.09 -0.58
N ASP A 33 -28.05 3.90 -1.10
CA ASP A 33 -27.09 3.49 -2.11
C ASP A 33 -25.77 3.06 -1.48
N ARG A 34 -25.51 1.75 -1.44
CA ARG A 34 -24.27 1.17 -0.87
C ARG A 34 -23.01 1.55 -1.67
N GLU A 35 -23.15 1.93 -2.95
CA GLU A 35 -22.01 2.28 -3.81
C GLU A 35 -21.65 3.77 -3.74
N LEU A 36 -22.34 4.57 -2.92
CA LEU A 36 -22.14 6.02 -2.89
C LEU A 36 -20.69 6.42 -2.54
N LEU A 37 -20.05 5.70 -1.62
CA LEU A 37 -18.64 5.89 -1.28
C LEU A 37 -17.74 5.55 -2.47
N GLN A 38 -17.98 4.41 -3.13
CA GLN A 38 -17.21 3.99 -4.30
C GLN A 38 -17.31 5.01 -5.44
N LEU A 39 -18.50 5.60 -5.63
CA LEU A 39 -18.70 6.67 -6.59
C LEU A 39 -17.87 7.91 -6.24
N ALA A 40 -17.89 8.36 -4.98
CA ALA A 40 -17.08 9.49 -4.53
C ALA A 40 -15.57 9.24 -4.72
N VAL A 41 -15.10 8.01 -4.45
CA VAL A 41 -13.71 7.59 -4.69
C VAL A 41 -13.36 7.59 -6.17
N ARG A 42 -14.18 6.98 -7.03
CA ARG A 42 -13.97 6.94 -8.49
C ARG A 42 -14.00 8.34 -9.11
N SER A 43 -14.71 9.29 -8.48
CA SER A 43 -14.73 10.69 -8.85
C SER A 43 -13.61 11.54 -8.20
N GLY A 44 -12.80 10.97 -7.31
CA GLY A 44 -11.61 11.64 -6.76
C GLY A 44 -11.90 12.63 -5.63
N HIS A 45 -13.02 12.50 -4.90
CA HIS A 45 -13.49 13.50 -3.95
C HIS A 45 -13.26 13.13 -2.48
N VAL A 46 -12.02 13.33 -1.99
CA VAL A 46 -11.59 12.92 -0.63
C VAL A 46 -12.49 13.40 0.51
N TYR A 47 -12.99 14.65 0.47
CA TYR A 47 -13.84 15.17 1.55
C TYR A 47 -15.22 14.52 1.61
N VAL A 48 -15.78 14.14 0.45
CA VAL A 48 -17.04 13.38 0.41
C VAL A 48 -16.77 11.95 0.86
N THR A 49 -15.68 11.33 0.40
CA THR A 49 -15.31 9.97 0.80
C THR A 49 -15.14 9.84 2.32
N ARG A 50 -14.36 10.75 2.93
CA ARG A 50 -14.17 10.81 4.39
C ARG A 50 -15.50 10.92 5.13
N TRP A 51 -16.32 11.88 4.71
CA TRP A 51 -17.61 12.09 5.36
C TRP A 51 -18.52 10.88 5.25
N LEU A 52 -18.57 10.21 4.08
CA LEU A 52 -19.35 8.98 3.93
C LEU A 52 -18.82 7.88 4.84
N SER A 53 -17.50 7.72 4.94
CA SER A 53 -16.88 6.74 5.82
C SER A 53 -17.20 6.96 7.30
N ASP A 54 -17.15 8.22 7.76
CA ASP A 54 -17.56 8.61 9.12
C ASP A 54 -19.05 8.30 9.41
N HIS A 55 -19.86 8.09 8.37
CA HIS A 55 -21.30 7.80 8.48
C HIS A 55 -21.62 6.34 8.14
N GLY A 56 -20.65 5.44 8.32
CA GLY A 56 -20.86 3.98 8.24
C GLY A 56 -20.78 3.39 6.84
N TYR A 57 -20.27 4.15 5.85
CA TYR A 57 -19.91 3.57 4.56
C TYR A 57 -18.51 2.96 4.61
N GLU A 58 -18.41 1.66 4.39
CA GLU A 58 -17.14 0.95 4.49
C GLU A 58 -16.35 1.01 3.17
N ILE A 59 -15.02 1.09 3.30
CA ILE A 59 -14.09 0.77 2.21
C ILE A 59 -13.88 -0.74 2.29
N ASN A 60 -14.41 -1.48 1.32
CA ASN A 60 -14.45 -2.93 1.38
C ASN A 60 -13.49 -3.63 0.43
N THR A 61 -12.73 -2.88 -0.37
CA THR A 61 -11.99 -3.45 -1.50
C THR A 61 -10.75 -2.60 -1.84
N PRO A 62 -9.54 -3.18 -1.94
CA PRO A 62 -8.31 -2.46 -2.25
C PRO A 62 -8.31 -1.85 -3.67
N GLU A 63 -9.15 -2.33 -4.59
CA GLU A 63 -9.35 -1.82 -5.95
C GLU A 63 -9.79 -0.35 -5.96
N LEU A 64 -10.40 0.13 -4.88
CA LEU A 64 -10.73 1.55 -4.72
C LEU A 64 -9.48 2.43 -4.67
N VAL A 65 -8.36 1.92 -4.17
CA VAL A 65 -7.06 2.61 -4.19
C VAL A 65 -6.59 2.78 -5.63
N VAL A 66 -6.73 1.76 -6.48
CA VAL A 66 -6.41 1.84 -7.92
C VAL A 66 -7.31 2.84 -8.63
N ALA A 67 -8.61 2.85 -8.30
CA ALA A 67 -9.57 3.82 -8.83
C ALA A 67 -9.19 5.26 -8.44
N ALA A 68 -8.91 5.50 -7.17
CA ALA A 68 -8.41 6.79 -6.69
C ALA A 68 -7.11 7.18 -7.40
N ALA A 69 -6.20 6.23 -7.61
CA ALA A 69 -4.93 6.48 -8.27
C ALA A 69 -5.09 6.95 -9.72
N LYS A 70 -6.21 6.64 -10.40
CA LYS A 70 -6.53 7.15 -11.75
C LYS A 70 -6.98 8.61 -11.74
N THR A 71 -7.49 9.10 -10.62
CA THR A 71 -7.92 10.50 -10.45
C THR A 71 -6.76 11.47 -10.19
N LYS A 72 -5.54 10.94 -10.02
CA LYS A 72 -4.32 11.70 -9.64
C LYS A 72 -4.44 12.44 -8.29
N ASN A 73 -5.38 12.04 -7.44
CA ASN A 73 -5.55 12.60 -6.11
C ASN A 73 -4.74 11.81 -5.07
N VAL A 74 -3.49 12.23 -4.84
CA VAL A 74 -2.57 11.62 -3.86
C VAL A 74 -3.17 11.59 -2.45
N THR A 75 -3.83 12.68 -2.03
CA THR A 75 -4.48 12.76 -0.71
C THR A 75 -5.58 11.72 -0.54
N LEU A 76 -6.35 11.44 -1.59
CA LEU A 76 -7.36 10.37 -1.56
C LEU A 76 -6.72 8.99 -1.50
N VAL A 77 -5.69 8.73 -2.31
CA VAL A 77 -4.98 7.44 -2.32
C VAL A 77 -4.37 7.16 -0.96
N ARG A 78 -3.66 8.14 -0.38
CA ARG A 78 -3.09 8.05 0.96
C ARG A 78 -4.16 7.73 2.01
N TRP A 79 -5.26 8.49 2.00
CA TRP A 79 -6.32 8.28 2.97
C TRP A 79 -6.95 6.88 2.85
N LEU A 80 -7.11 6.35 1.63
CA LEU A 80 -7.62 4.99 1.41
C LEU A 80 -6.63 3.91 1.88
N ILE A 81 -5.32 4.14 1.78
CA ILE A 81 -4.31 3.21 2.28
C ILE A 81 -4.31 3.20 3.83
N GLU A 82 -4.43 4.37 4.45
CA GLU A 82 -4.42 4.50 5.92
C GLU A 82 -5.72 4.04 6.61
N ASN A 83 -6.86 4.01 5.90
CA ASN A 83 -8.19 3.75 6.50
C ASN A 83 -8.96 2.60 5.82
N GLY A 84 -8.42 2.04 4.73
CA GLY A 84 -9.04 0.97 3.97
C GLY A 84 -8.51 -0.42 4.35
N PRO A 85 -8.90 -1.45 3.61
CA PRO A 85 -8.33 -2.79 3.77
C PRO A 85 -6.86 -2.81 3.34
N THR A 86 -6.12 -3.78 3.87
CA THR A 86 -4.74 -4.07 3.48
C THR A 86 -4.61 -4.23 1.96
N LEU A 87 -3.55 -3.71 1.37
CA LEU A 87 -3.33 -3.83 -0.06
C LEU A 87 -3.00 -5.27 -0.46
N ASP A 88 -3.57 -5.73 -1.57
CA ASP A 88 -3.14 -6.95 -2.23
C ASP A 88 -1.94 -6.71 -3.18
N VAL A 89 -1.22 -7.78 -3.55
CA VAL A 89 -0.08 -7.73 -4.48
C VAL A 89 -0.40 -7.02 -5.79
N SER A 90 -1.58 -7.25 -6.37
CA SER A 90 -1.95 -6.70 -7.67
C SER A 90 -2.12 -5.18 -7.57
N THR A 91 -2.81 -4.72 -6.53
CA THR A 91 -2.99 -3.31 -6.21
C THR A 91 -1.64 -2.63 -5.93
N ALA A 92 -0.81 -3.22 -5.06
CA ALA A 92 0.52 -2.70 -4.74
C ALA A 92 1.42 -2.60 -5.99
N ALA A 93 1.44 -3.63 -6.85
CA ALA A 93 2.20 -3.63 -8.10
C ALA A 93 1.73 -2.58 -9.11
N ILE A 94 0.44 -2.22 -9.11
CA ILE A 94 -0.08 -1.12 -9.93
C ILE A 94 0.42 0.23 -9.40
N LEU A 95 0.44 0.42 -8.07
CA LEU A 95 0.94 1.66 -7.47
C LEU A 95 2.45 1.82 -7.66
N ALA A 96 3.23 0.76 -7.45
CA ALA A 96 4.68 0.75 -7.63
C ALA A 96 5.14 1.20 -9.03
N ARG A 97 4.34 0.92 -10.07
CA ARG A 97 4.62 1.32 -11.46
C ARG A 97 4.21 2.76 -11.80
N LYS A 98 3.50 3.45 -10.91
CA LYS A 98 3.03 4.81 -11.15
C LYS A 98 3.94 5.80 -10.43
N ASP A 99 4.65 6.62 -11.19
CA ASP A 99 5.61 7.59 -10.65
C ASP A 99 5.02 8.56 -9.61
N ASN A 100 3.72 8.87 -9.69
CA ASN A 100 3.06 9.77 -8.74
C ASN A 100 2.74 9.12 -7.37
N TYR A 101 3.07 7.84 -7.18
CA TYR A 101 2.75 7.06 -5.98
C TYR A 101 3.98 6.30 -5.47
N VAL A 102 5.17 6.87 -5.65
CA VAL A 102 6.43 6.26 -5.19
C VAL A 102 6.47 6.13 -3.67
N GLU A 103 5.83 7.03 -2.93
CA GLU A 103 5.74 6.98 -1.48
C GLU A 103 4.57 6.12 -0.98
N ALA A 104 3.77 5.51 -1.86
CA ALA A 104 2.53 4.86 -1.44
C ALA A 104 2.74 3.74 -0.42
N MET A 105 3.83 2.98 -0.55
CA MET A 105 4.14 1.94 0.44
C MET A 105 4.67 2.51 1.76
N TRP A 106 5.13 3.76 1.82
CA TRP A 106 5.49 4.37 3.12
C TRP A 106 4.26 4.59 4.00
N TRP A 107 3.07 4.68 3.40
CA TRP A 107 1.80 4.78 4.14
C TRP A 107 1.27 3.42 4.60
N VAL A 108 1.80 2.32 4.04
CA VAL A 108 1.45 0.95 4.44
C VAL A 108 2.29 0.57 5.65
N PRO A 109 1.71 0.07 6.76
CA PRO A 109 2.46 -0.40 7.92
C PRO A 109 3.50 -1.47 7.57
N GLU A 110 4.61 -1.53 8.32
CA GLU A 110 5.70 -2.47 8.03
C GLU A 110 5.27 -3.94 7.95
N PRO A 111 4.45 -4.48 8.86
CA PRO A 111 4.01 -5.88 8.77
C PRO A 111 3.26 -6.19 7.47
N GLU A 112 2.45 -5.25 6.98
CA GLU A 112 1.74 -5.39 5.71
C GLU A 112 2.68 -5.29 4.51
N ARG A 113 3.71 -4.43 4.58
CA ARG A 113 4.78 -4.42 3.56
C ARG A 113 5.54 -5.75 3.51
N VAL A 114 5.85 -6.34 4.67
CA VAL A 114 6.50 -7.65 4.75
C VAL A 114 5.62 -8.70 4.07
N GLN A 115 4.31 -8.71 4.37
CA GLN A 115 3.38 -9.62 3.72
C GLN A 115 3.36 -9.46 2.19
N LEU A 116 3.37 -8.21 1.70
CA LEU A 116 3.49 -7.93 0.26
C LEU A 116 4.79 -8.46 -0.35
N VAL A 117 5.92 -8.37 0.37
CA VAL A 117 7.21 -8.96 -0.06
C VAL A 117 7.08 -10.48 -0.17
N LEU A 118 6.54 -11.14 0.86
CA LEU A 118 6.36 -12.59 0.89
C LEU A 118 5.42 -13.09 -0.22
N GLU A 119 4.35 -12.36 -0.51
CA GLU A 119 3.42 -12.67 -1.59
C GLU A 119 4.01 -12.36 -2.97
N ALA A 120 4.78 -11.28 -3.12
CA ALA A 120 5.49 -10.97 -4.36
C ALA A 120 6.51 -12.06 -4.73
N MET A 121 7.24 -12.62 -3.73
CA MET A 121 8.13 -13.75 -3.95
C MET A 121 7.38 -15.00 -4.42
N ARG A 122 6.27 -15.36 -3.75
CA ARG A 122 5.44 -16.52 -4.11
C ARG A 122 4.84 -16.41 -5.52
N ASN A 123 4.45 -15.21 -5.93
CA ASN A 123 3.86 -14.94 -7.24
C ASN A 123 4.90 -14.64 -8.33
N GLU A 124 6.20 -14.75 -8.02
CA GLU A 124 7.31 -14.33 -8.87
C GLU A 124 7.20 -12.89 -9.42
N ASN A 125 6.56 -12.00 -8.68
CA ASN A 125 6.38 -10.59 -9.04
C ASN A 125 7.65 -9.78 -8.73
N ARG A 126 8.66 -9.99 -9.57
CA ARG A 126 9.98 -9.34 -9.53
C ARG A 126 9.88 -7.82 -9.44
N ASN A 127 9.01 -7.21 -10.23
CA ASN A 127 8.85 -5.75 -10.26
C ASN A 127 8.41 -5.18 -8.90
N LEU A 128 7.38 -5.76 -8.29
CA LEU A 128 6.94 -5.33 -6.96
C LEU A 128 7.99 -5.67 -5.90
N LEU A 129 8.59 -6.85 -5.98
CA LEU A 129 9.61 -7.30 -5.03
C LEU A 129 10.82 -6.36 -4.99
N TRP A 130 11.41 -6.06 -6.14
CA TRP A 130 12.52 -5.10 -6.23
C TRP A 130 12.09 -3.73 -5.75
N TRP A 131 10.91 -3.26 -6.14
CA TRP A 131 10.43 -1.96 -5.70
C TRP A 131 10.30 -1.91 -4.17
N LEU A 132 9.74 -2.94 -3.53
CA LEU A 132 9.60 -3.00 -2.08
C LEU A 132 10.97 -3.02 -1.38
N LEU A 133 11.89 -3.88 -1.84
CA LEU A 133 13.21 -4.01 -1.22
C LEU A 133 14.09 -2.76 -1.42
N MET A 134 13.97 -2.09 -2.57
CA MET A 134 14.85 -0.97 -2.93
C MET A 134 14.29 0.41 -2.58
N ARG A 135 12.96 0.53 -2.42
CA ARG A 135 12.29 1.83 -2.20
C ARG A 135 11.53 1.93 -0.88
N THR A 136 11.52 0.86 -0.08
CA THR A 136 10.97 0.90 1.27
C THR A 136 12.00 0.49 2.30
N ARG A 137 11.60 0.55 3.56
CA ARG A 137 12.44 0.17 4.69
C ARG A 137 11.72 -0.83 5.56
N PHE A 138 12.54 -1.67 6.17
CA PHE A 138 12.16 -2.61 7.20
C PHE A 138 13.08 -2.30 8.38
N GLU A 139 12.52 -1.95 9.52
CA GLU A 139 13.27 -1.58 10.72
C GLU A 139 13.17 -2.67 11.80
N GLU A 140 12.13 -3.50 11.75
CA GLU A 140 11.92 -4.55 12.72
C GLU A 140 12.78 -5.78 12.40
N LYS A 141 13.45 -6.31 13.43
CA LYS A 141 14.26 -7.54 13.31
C LYS A 141 13.44 -8.72 12.76
N ILE A 142 12.15 -8.79 13.11
CA ILE A 142 11.23 -9.84 12.67
C ILE A 142 11.02 -9.75 11.14
N SER A 143 10.92 -8.54 10.60
CA SER A 143 10.80 -8.31 9.16
C SER A 143 12.00 -8.85 8.39
N TYR A 144 13.22 -8.60 8.89
CA TYR A 144 14.44 -9.14 8.26
C TYR A 144 14.45 -10.66 8.25
N ILE A 145 14.17 -11.30 9.38
CA ILE A 145 14.16 -12.76 9.51
C ILE A 145 13.11 -13.38 8.56
N ALA A 146 11.91 -12.82 8.50
CA ALA A 146 10.83 -13.30 7.65
C ALA A 146 11.21 -13.20 6.17
N ILE A 147 11.72 -12.05 5.72
CA ILE A 147 12.09 -11.83 4.33
C ILE A 147 13.31 -12.68 3.95
N SER A 148 14.36 -12.73 4.78
CA SER A 148 15.56 -13.53 4.49
C SER A 148 15.23 -15.03 4.43
N GLY A 149 14.39 -15.52 5.35
CA GLY A 149 13.96 -16.92 5.35
C GLY A 149 13.20 -17.27 4.08
N ALA A 150 12.30 -16.39 3.64
CA ALA A 150 11.57 -16.61 2.39
C ALA A 150 12.45 -16.50 1.14
N ILE A 151 13.50 -15.66 1.15
CA ILE A 151 14.52 -15.63 0.09
C ILE A 151 15.31 -16.95 0.06
N ASP A 152 15.70 -17.49 1.22
CA ASP A 152 16.43 -18.78 1.32
C ASP A 152 15.62 -19.93 0.70
N GLU A 153 14.30 -19.93 0.93
CA GLU A 153 13.34 -20.93 0.42
C GLU A 153 12.91 -20.67 -1.04
N ALA A 154 13.20 -19.50 -1.60
CA ALA A 154 12.77 -19.15 -2.95
C ALA A 154 13.45 -20.00 -4.04
N ALA A 155 12.80 -20.08 -5.20
CA ALA A 155 13.34 -20.72 -6.39
C ALA A 155 14.74 -20.17 -6.73
N ALA A 156 15.64 -21.04 -7.22
CA ALA A 156 17.01 -20.63 -7.58
C ALA A 156 17.02 -19.45 -8.57
N SER A 157 16.12 -19.48 -9.55
CA SER A 157 15.91 -18.39 -10.52
C SER A 157 15.57 -17.05 -9.89
N MET A 158 14.78 -17.04 -8.81
CA MET A 158 14.43 -15.82 -8.07
C MET A 158 15.62 -15.31 -7.27
N ARG A 159 16.36 -16.22 -6.61
CA ARG A 159 17.56 -15.86 -5.84
C ARG A 159 18.67 -15.28 -6.72
N GLU A 160 18.92 -15.90 -7.87
CA GLU A 160 19.85 -15.39 -8.88
C GLU A 160 19.41 -14.01 -9.36
N TRP A 161 18.13 -13.87 -9.72
CA TRP A 161 17.60 -12.57 -10.14
C TRP A 161 17.76 -11.48 -9.06
N LEU A 162 17.49 -11.79 -7.78
CA LEU A 162 17.68 -10.83 -6.68
C LEU A 162 19.15 -10.44 -6.52
N LEU A 163 20.08 -11.38 -6.62
CA LEU A 163 21.52 -11.10 -6.55
C LEU A 163 21.98 -10.18 -7.70
N ASP A 164 21.40 -10.35 -8.89
CA ASP A 164 21.76 -9.56 -10.07
C ASP A 164 21.11 -8.15 -10.09
N ASN A 165 20.01 -7.94 -9.35
CA ASN A 165 19.19 -6.73 -9.46
C ASN A 165 19.13 -5.87 -8.19
N ILE A 166 19.56 -6.38 -7.04
CA ILE A 166 19.71 -5.58 -5.81
C ILE A 166 21.11 -4.97 -5.80
N ASP A 167 21.19 -3.65 -5.95
CA ASP A 167 22.45 -2.88 -5.96
C ASP A 167 22.73 -2.14 -4.64
N ASP A 168 21.83 -2.22 -3.66
CA ASP A 168 22.04 -1.63 -2.34
C ASP A 168 22.76 -2.61 -1.40
N ASP A 169 23.99 -2.25 -1.00
CA ASP A 169 24.84 -3.05 -0.10
C ASP A 169 24.20 -3.38 1.25
N GLU A 170 23.36 -2.49 1.77
CA GLU A 170 22.66 -2.70 3.03
C GLU A 170 21.57 -3.76 2.85
N VAL A 171 20.76 -3.63 1.80
CA VAL A 171 19.74 -4.61 1.42
C VAL A 171 20.38 -5.98 1.16
N CYS A 172 21.44 -6.02 0.37
CA CYS A 172 22.20 -7.24 0.11
C CYS A 172 22.74 -7.90 1.38
N ARG A 173 23.26 -7.11 2.33
CA ARG A 173 23.84 -7.63 3.58
C ARG A 173 22.82 -8.37 4.42
N TRP A 174 21.61 -7.83 4.62
CA TRP A 174 20.62 -8.51 5.47
C TRP A 174 19.76 -9.54 4.72
N CYS A 175 19.52 -9.36 3.42
CA CYS A 175 18.80 -10.34 2.61
C CYS A 175 19.59 -11.65 2.41
N PHE A 176 20.93 -11.58 2.35
CA PHE A 176 21.80 -12.73 2.00
C PHE A 176 22.86 -13.06 3.05
N SER A 177 22.75 -12.52 4.26
CA SER A 177 23.71 -12.67 5.37
C SER A 177 24.10 -14.13 5.67
N ARG A 178 23.18 -15.10 5.51
CA ARG A 178 23.45 -16.53 5.73
C ARG A 178 24.45 -17.15 4.75
N LYS A 179 24.54 -16.66 3.50
CA LYS A 179 25.47 -17.25 2.49
C LYS A 179 26.93 -16.84 2.70
N ARG A 180 27.21 -15.62 3.20
CA ARG A 180 28.59 -15.18 3.47
C ARG A 180 29.23 -15.90 4.66
N ALA A 181 28.46 -16.20 5.71
CA ALA A 181 28.96 -16.92 6.89
C ALA A 181 29.40 -18.36 6.56
N ILE A 182 28.74 -19.02 5.60
CA ILE A 182 29.07 -20.39 5.17
C ILE A 182 30.31 -20.40 4.24
N SER A 183 30.54 -19.33 3.47
CA SER A 183 31.74 -19.21 2.63
C SER A 183 32.99 -18.68 3.34
N SER A 184 32.85 -17.98 4.48
CA SER A 184 34.00 -17.38 5.20
C SER A 184 34.47 -18.15 6.42
N GLY A 185 33.74 -19.17 6.90
CA GLY A 185 34.18 -19.96 8.05
C GLY A 185 34.36 -19.17 9.35
N GLU A 186 33.76 -17.98 9.45
CA GLU A 186 33.85 -17.14 10.65
C GLU A 186 32.64 -17.38 11.55
N ALA A 187 32.93 -17.89 12.75
CA ALA A 187 31.98 -18.02 13.83
C ALA A 187 31.46 -16.64 14.26
N THR A 188 30.16 -16.60 14.49
CA THR A 188 29.33 -15.48 14.97
C THR A 188 30.02 -14.56 15.99
N SER A 189 30.13 -13.28 15.66
CA SER A 189 30.07 -12.21 16.66
C SER A 189 29.72 -10.86 16.03
N GLU A 190 28.67 -10.24 16.58
CA GLU A 190 28.17 -8.87 16.39
C GLU A 190 27.36 -8.54 15.12
N GLU A 191 26.04 -8.82 15.20
CA GLU A 191 24.99 -8.19 14.38
C GLU A 191 24.93 -6.67 14.65
N HIS A 192 25.73 -5.89 13.94
CA HIS A 192 25.56 -4.44 13.88
C HIS A 192 24.31 -4.09 13.07
N LEU A 193 23.22 -3.70 13.77
CA LEU A 193 22.12 -2.98 13.14
C LEU A 193 22.68 -1.71 12.46
N PRO A 194 22.36 -1.45 11.19
CA PRO A 194 22.82 -0.24 10.52
C PRO A 194 22.14 1.02 11.10
N PRO A 195 22.80 2.18 11.04
CA PRO A 195 22.26 3.42 11.57
C PRO A 195 21.07 3.89 10.73
N ALA A 196 20.02 4.34 11.41
CA ALA A 196 18.82 4.93 10.80
C ALA A 196 19.19 6.05 9.82
N LYS A 197 19.00 5.82 8.52
CA LYS A 197 19.18 6.86 7.50
C LYS A 197 18.09 7.93 7.69
N ARG A 198 18.44 9.14 8.14
CA ARG A 198 17.48 10.24 8.29
C ARG A 198 16.63 10.43 7.01
N ALA A 199 15.32 10.48 7.18
CA ALA A 199 14.42 10.97 6.13
C ALA A 199 14.90 12.38 5.75
N ARG A 200 15.27 12.60 4.48
CA ARG A 200 15.45 13.95 3.97
C ARG A 200 14.05 14.55 3.86
N GLY A 201 13.76 15.50 4.75
CA GLY A 201 12.68 16.44 4.53
C GLY A 201 13.01 17.33 3.33
N ASP A 202 12.04 17.48 2.43
CA ASP A 202 11.40 18.75 2.10
C ASP A 202 10.18 18.48 1.20
#